data_AF-A0A1V6NX60-F1
#
_entry.id   AF-A0A1V6NX60-F1
#
_cell.length_a   1.000
_cell.length_b   1.000
_cell.length_c   1.000
_cell.angle_alpha   90.00
_cell.angle_beta   90.00
_cell.angle_gamma   90.00
#
_symmetry.space_group_name_H-M   'P 1'
#
loop_
_entity.id
_entity.type
_entity.pdbx_description
1 polymer ?
#
loop_
_entity_poly.entity_id
_entity_poly.type
_entity_poly.pdbx_seq_one_letter_code
_entity_poly.pdbx_strand_id
1 'polypeptide(L)'
;MSTISISTAPDQDQDQERKPISTELMATDMHPPHQVDPDGDIILFTPEASLIDISKGNVPGNYARFQVSSKHLTLGSDYFKRMLKGCWAEGDALSTKGFAEIPVNDCRPDILLIMLNIIHGRSRRVPQKVSLPQLTDIAVATDFFQCHEAIEIFAGIWIQDLKSLSFLFSEDTKRWMMIAWVFNSKDILRQAEKIAMRQGTGPFQTSNLPIPKSIKGVLAK
;
A
#
# COMPACT_ATOMS: atom_id res chain seq x y z
N MET A 1 -25.81 76.02 -16.56
CA MET A 1 -25.94 76.37 -15.14
C MET A 1 -27.03 75.50 -14.54
N SER A 2 -26.64 74.57 -13.67
CA SER A 2 -27.39 74.11 -12.49
C SER A 2 -26.71 72.85 -11.97
N THR A 3 -26.03 73.06 -10.86
CA THR A 3 -25.31 72.15 -9.98
C THR A 3 -26.25 71.19 -9.25
N ILE A 4 -25.90 69.91 -9.14
CA ILE A 4 -26.11 69.14 -7.91
C ILE A 4 -24.85 68.29 -7.67
N SER A 5 -24.07 68.72 -6.68
CA SER A 5 -22.89 68.02 -6.17
C SER A 5 -23.30 67.12 -5.00
N ILE A 6 -22.96 65.84 -5.15
CA ILE A 6 -22.33 64.94 -4.17
C ILE A 6 -22.71 65.18 -2.69
N SER A 7 -23.55 64.29 -2.16
CA SER A 7 -23.70 64.06 -0.73
C SER A 7 -22.74 62.96 -0.30
N THR A 8 -21.88 63.29 0.65
CA THR A 8 -20.90 62.42 1.32
C THR A 8 -21.54 61.84 2.58
N ALA A 9 -21.52 60.52 2.74
CA ALA A 9 -21.75 59.81 4.00
C ALA A 9 -20.84 58.57 4.04
N PRO A 10 -20.43 58.11 5.23
CA PRO A 10 -19.07 57.64 5.48
C PRO A 10 -18.82 56.19 5.08
N ASP A 11 -17.57 55.98 4.70
CA ASP A 11 -16.83 54.73 4.64
C ASP A 11 -17.14 53.87 5.87
N GLN A 12 -17.77 52.72 5.65
CA GLN A 12 -17.69 51.60 6.59
C GLN A 12 -16.71 50.61 6.00
N ASP A 13 -15.45 50.73 6.43
CA ASP A 13 -14.50 49.62 6.49
C ASP A 13 -15.21 48.44 7.15
N GLN A 14 -15.70 47.51 6.34
CA GLN A 14 -15.84 46.13 6.76
C GLN A 14 -14.52 45.46 6.46
N ASP A 15 -13.58 45.61 7.39
CA ASP A 15 -12.57 44.59 7.67
C ASP A 15 -13.33 43.31 8.01
N GLN A 16 -13.71 42.57 6.97
CA GLN A 16 -14.15 41.20 7.12
C GLN A 16 -12.91 40.39 7.43
N GLU A 17 -12.59 40.37 8.72
CA GLU A 17 -11.62 39.51 9.37
C GLU A 17 -11.77 38.11 8.78
N ARG A 18 -10.82 37.76 7.91
CA ARG A 18 -10.79 36.50 7.18
C ARG A 18 -10.48 35.41 8.20
N LYS A 19 -11.51 34.96 8.90
CA LYS A 19 -11.44 33.88 9.88
C LYS A 19 -10.76 32.70 9.18
N PRO A 20 -9.66 32.14 9.73
CA PRO A 20 -9.04 30.97 9.13
C PRO A 20 -10.10 29.88 9.12
N ILE A 21 -10.39 29.35 7.93
CA ILE A 21 -11.20 28.14 7.73
C ILE A 21 -10.46 27.05 8.48
N SER A 22 -10.82 26.92 9.76
CA SER A 22 -10.18 26.03 10.70
C SER A 22 -10.70 24.65 10.37
N THR A 23 -9.77 23.79 9.97
CA THR A 23 -9.59 22.32 10.09
C THR A 23 -10.71 21.42 10.64
N GLU A 24 -11.81 21.92 11.19
CA GLU A 24 -12.91 21.15 11.79
C GLU A 24 -13.96 20.63 10.78
N LEU A 25 -14.12 21.24 9.61
CA LEU A 25 -15.14 20.81 8.62
C LEU A 25 -14.73 19.58 7.78
N MET A 26 -13.52 19.03 7.98
CA MET A 26 -13.02 17.86 7.25
C MET A 26 -13.21 16.53 8.02
N ALA A 27 -13.71 16.57 9.26
CA ALA A 27 -13.76 15.41 10.14
C ALA A 27 -15.03 14.55 10.03
N THR A 28 -16.05 14.98 9.28
CA THR A 28 -17.42 14.44 9.42
C THR A 28 -17.79 13.24 8.54
N ASP A 29 -16.92 12.77 7.64
CA ASP A 29 -17.20 11.57 6.80
C ASP A 29 -16.04 10.55 6.80
N MET A 30 -15.28 10.47 7.89
CA MET A 30 -14.23 9.45 8.01
C MET A 30 -14.78 8.18 8.64
N HIS A 31 -14.83 7.08 7.87
CA HIS A 31 -15.09 5.76 8.44
C HIS A 31 -14.09 5.47 9.58
N PRO A 32 -14.55 4.91 10.71
CA PRO A 32 -13.65 4.57 11.81
C PRO A 32 -12.60 3.56 11.32
N PRO A 33 -11.34 3.67 11.79
CA PRO A 33 -10.27 2.80 11.32
C PRO A 33 -10.57 1.33 11.66
N HIS A 34 -10.14 0.44 10.77
CA HIS A 34 -10.01 -0.97 11.10
C HIS A 34 -9.03 -1.11 12.28
N GLN A 35 -9.56 -1.52 13.44
CA GLN A 35 -8.77 -1.75 14.64
C GLN A 35 -8.01 -3.07 14.52
N VAL A 36 -6.83 -3.02 13.89
CA VAL A 36 -5.88 -4.14 13.89
C VAL A 36 -5.26 -4.24 15.28
N ASP A 37 -4.84 -3.10 15.83
CA ASP A 37 -4.43 -2.91 17.23
C ASP A 37 -5.23 -1.74 17.84
N PRO A 38 -6.14 -1.99 18.80
CA PRO A 38 -6.91 -0.93 19.47
C PRO A 38 -6.06 0.09 20.22
N ASP A 39 -4.88 -0.33 20.71
CA ASP A 39 -3.92 0.53 21.42
C ASP A 39 -2.82 1.04 20.47
N GLY A 40 -3.02 0.89 19.16
CA GLY A 40 -2.08 1.28 18.12
C GLY A 40 -1.85 2.79 18.06
N ASP A 41 -0.59 3.15 17.88
CA ASP A 41 -0.05 4.51 17.78
C ASP A 41 0.16 4.99 16.33
N ILE A 42 -0.17 4.16 15.34
CA ILE A 42 -0.07 4.49 13.92
C ILE A 42 -1.44 4.33 13.24
N ILE A 43 -1.82 5.32 12.44
CA ILE A 43 -2.92 5.20 11.48
C ILE A 43 -2.33 5.09 10.06
N LEU A 44 -2.47 3.94 9.43
CA LEU A 44 -2.21 3.80 8.00
C LEU A 44 -3.48 4.13 7.24
N PHE A 45 -3.37 4.86 6.13
CA PHE A 45 -4.52 5.10 5.25
C PHE A 45 -4.15 4.90 3.79
N THR A 46 -5.03 4.24 3.05
CA THR A 46 -4.86 3.91 1.63
C THR A 46 -6.13 4.31 0.87
N PRO A 47 -6.01 4.83 -0.37
CA PRO A 47 -7.18 5.08 -1.20
C PRO A 47 -8.02 3.79 -1.36
N GLU A 48 -9.30 3.87 -1.04
CA GLU A 48 -10.28 2.93 -1.57
C GLU A 48 -10.56 3.37 -3.02
N ALA A 49 -10.49 2.43 -3.95
CA ALA A 49 -10.74 2.71 -5.36
C ALA A 49 -12.19 3.20 -5.55
N SER A 50 -12.40 4.50 -5.41
CA SER A 50 -13.59 5.21 -5.85
C SER A 50 -13.26 5.75 -7.23
N LEU A 51 -14.06 5.37 -8.21
CA LEU A 51 -14.00 5.90 -9.58
C LEU A 51 -13.84 7.41 -9.51
N ILE A 52 -12.75 7.94 -10.08
CA ILE A 52 -12.54 9.37 -10.20
C ILE A 52 -13.68 9.92 -11.05
N ASP A 53 -14.68 10.52 -10.41
CA ASP A 53 -15.70 11.28 -11.11
C ASP A 53 -15.09 12.65 -11.46
N ILE A 54 -14.53 12.75 -12.68
CA ILE A 54 -13.91 13.95 -13.22
C ILE A 54 -14.91 15.14 -13.24
N SER A 55 -16.22 14.88 -13.07
CA SER A 55 -17.26 15.92 -13.03
C SER A 55 -17.46 16.56 -11.65
N LYS A 56 -16.88 16.01 -10.57
CA LYS A 56 -16.95 16.59 -9.22
C LYS A 56 -15.55 16.97 -8.75
N GLY A 57 -15.28 18.27 -8.72
CA GLY A 57 -14.06 18.82 -8.13
C GLY A 57 -13.82 18.25 -6.73
N ASN A 58 -12.63 17.70 -6.53
CA ASN A 58 -12.07 17.23 -5.24
C ASN A 58 -13.09 16.57 -4.29
N VAL A 59 -13.65 15.43 -4.69
CA VAL A 59 -14.26 14.52 -3.71
C VAL A 59 -13.12 14.04 -2.80
N PRO A 60 -13.24 14.14 -1.45
CA PRO A 60 -12.33 13.41 -0.56
C PRO A 60 -12.42 11.94 -0.97
N GLY A 61 -11.36 11.38 -1.55
CA GLY A 61 -11.35 9.96 -1.88
C GLY A 61 -11.69 9.17 -0.63
N ASN A 62 -12.51 8.13 -0.72
CA ASN A 62 -12.70 7.24 0.41
C ASN A 62 -11.33 6.61 0.72
N TYR A 63 -10.90 6.67 1.99
CA TYR A 63 -9.66 6.05 2.44
C TYR A 63 -9.99 4.96 3.44
N ALA A 64 -9.45 3.76 3.22
CA ALA A 64 -9.45 2.72 4.25
C ALA A 64 -8.38 3.09 5.27
N ARG A 65 -8.78 3.21 6.54
CA ARG A 65 -7.89 3.54 7.67
C ARG A 65 -7.64 2.29 8.51
N PHE A 66 -6.41 2.11 8.99
CA PHE A 66 -6.00 0.98 9.82
C PHE A 66 -5.24 1.49 11.05
N GLN A 67 -5.75 1.18 12.25
CA GLN A 67 -5.05 1.46 13.49
C GLN A 67 -4.16 0.28 13.86
N VAL A 68 -2.86 0.54 13.96
CA VAL A 68 -1.79 -0.46 14.10
C VAL A 68 -0.71 0.02 15.05
N SER A 69 0.13 -0.89 15.52
CA SER A 69 1.24 -0.59 16.43
C SER A 69 2.56 -0.41 15.69
N SER A 70 3.23 0.70 15.96
CA SER A 70 4.59 1.03 15.50
C SER A 70 5.59 -0.06 15.88
N LYS A 71 5.44 -0.69 17.05
CA LYS A 71 6.33 -1.75 17.54
C LYS A 71 6.19 -3.01 16.69
N HIS A 72 4.97 -3.43 16.39
CA HIS A 72 4.72 -4.58 15.52
C HIS A 72 5.20 -4.31 14.09
N LEU A 73 4.90 -3.13 13.54
CA LEU A 73 5.40 -2.72 12.22
C LEU A 73 6.93 -2.72 12.15
N THR A 74 7.59 -2.12 13.15
CA THR A 74 9.06 -2.02 13.22
C THR A 74 9.72 -3.39 13.38
N LEU A 75 9.09 -4.31 14.11
CA LEU A 75 9.59 -5.66 14.28
C LEU A 75 9.41 -6.50 13.00
N GLY A 76 8.25 -6.39 12.35
CA GLY A 76 7.88 -7.22 11.21
C GLY A 76 8.31 -6.68 9.84
N SER A 77 8.81 -5.44 9.75
CA SER A 77 9.11 -4.79 8.47
C SER A 77 10.30 -3.83 8.57
N ASP A 78 11.32 -4.07 7.77
CA ASP A 78 12.47 -3.16 7.66
C ASP A 78 12.12 -1.84 6.98
N TYR A 79 11.08 -1.82 6.13
CA TYR A 79 10.53 -0.60 5.54
C TYR A 79 9.98 0.33 6.63
N PHE A 80 9.03 -0.18 7.44
CA PHE A 80 8.41 0.61 8.49
C PHE A 80 9.42 0.98 9.58
N LYS A 81 10.34 0.07 9.92
CA LYS A 81 11.45 0.35 10.84
C LYS A 81 12.33 1.51 10.40
N ARG A 82 12.59 1.69 9.10
CA ARG A 82 13.36 2.83 8.60
C ARG A 82 12.54 4.11 8.58
N MET A 83 11.28 4.03 8.14
CA MET A 83 10.37 5.18 8.05
C MET A 83 10.05 5.77 9.43
N LEU A 84 9.83 4.92 10.44
CA LEU A 84 9.48 5.36 11.80
C LEU A 84 10.70 5.78 12.64
N LYS A 85 11.89 5.90 12.05
CA LYS A 85 13.03 6.51 12.74
C LYS A 85 12.81 8.02 12.87
N GLY A 86 13.16 8.59 14.04
CA GLY A 86 12.98 10.01 14.35
C GLY A 86 13.70 11.03 13.46
N CYS A 87 14.43 10.60 12.43
CA CYS A 87 15.00 11.50 11.42
C CYS A 87 14.04 11.82 10.27
N TRP A 88 12.88 11.15 10.21
CA TRP A 88 11.83 11.38 9.22
C TRP A 88 10.60 12.01 9.88
N ALA A 89 9.75 12.66 9.09
CA ALA A 89 8.58 13.39 9.61
C ALA A 89 7.64 12.46 10.41
N GLU A 90 7.47 11.22 9.95
CA GLU A 90 6.63 10.21 10.58
C GLU A 90 7.22 9.77 11.93
N GLY A 91 8.52 9.54 11.99
CA GLY A 91 9.21 9.18 13.24
C GLY A 91 9.28 10.32 14.24
N ASP A 92 9.47 11.55 13.78
CA ASP A 92 9.43 12.76 14.62
C ASP A 92 8.03 12.98 15.20
N ALA A 93 6.98 12.86 14.37
CA ALA A 93 5.60 12.92 14.83
C ALA A 93 5.31 11.83 15.87
N LEU A 94 5.73 10.59 15.64
CA LEU A 94 5.56 9.50 16.60
C LEU A 94 6.29 9.79 17.92
N SER A 95 7.52 10.31 17.86
CA SER A 95 8.31 10.61 19.06
C SER A 95 7.80 11.82 19.86
N THR A 96 7.25 12.83 19.18
CA THR A 96 6.82 14.09 19.81
C THR A 96 5.36 14.08 20.24
N LYS A 97 4.48 13.46 19.44
CA LYS A 97 3.02 13.43 19.68
C LYS A 97 2.52 12.10 20.22
N GLY A 98 3.34 11.04 20.14
CA GLY A 98 2.93 9.68 20.51
C GLY A 98 2.06 8.98 19.47
N PHE A 99 1.79 9.62 18.32
CA PHE A 99 1.06 9.01 17.20
C PHE A 99 1.49 9.58 15.84
N ALA A 100 1.27 8.82 14.76
CA ALA A 100 1.49 9.28 13.39
C ALA A 100 0.44 8.74 12.41
N GLU A 101 0.08 9.54 11.41
CA GLU A 101 -0.72 9.10 10.26
C GLU A 101 0.16 8.96 9.03
N ILE A 102 0.05 7.84 8.29
CA ILE A 102 0.96 7.52 7.18
C ILE A 102 0.16 7.06 5.96
N PRO A 103 0.32 7.73 4.80
CA PRO A 103 -0.31 7.29 3.56
C PRO A 103 0.39 6.04 3.00
N VAL A 104 -0.43 5.10 2.52
CA VAL A 104 0.02 3.89 1.80
C VAL A 104 -0.71 3.87 0.47
N ASN A 105 -0.12 4.47 -0.57
CA ASN A 105 -0.81 4.69 -1.84
C ASN A 105 -0.76 3.49 -2.80
N ASP A 106 0.28 2.66 -2.71
CA ASP A 106 0.58 1.61 -3.68
C ASP A 106 0.20 0.20 -3.19
N CYS A 107 -0.71 0.09 -2.23
CA CYS A 107 -1.18 -1.19 -1.72
C CYS A 107 -2.70 -1.20 -1.61
N ARG A 108 -3.34 -2.23 -2.18
CA ARG A 108 -4.78 -2.38 -2.06
C ARG A 108 -5.20 -2.55 -0.59
N PRO A 109 -6.32 -1.96 -0.15
CA PRO A 109 -6.79 -2.06 1.23
C PRO A 109 -6.93 -3.50 1.75
N ASP A 110 -7.44 -4.41 0.92
CA ASP A 110 -7.64 -5.81 1.30
C ASP A 110 -6.32 -6.57 1.50
N ILE A 111 -5.34 -6.29 0.66
CA ILE A 111 -3.98 -6.86 0.76
C ILE A 111 -3.25 -6.30 1.97
N LEU A 112 -3.33 -4.98 2.17
CA LEU A 112 -2.74 -4.32 3.34
C LEU A 112 -3.31 -4.89 4.65
N LEU A 113 -4.63 -5.06 4.74
CA LEU A 113 -5.27 -5.63 5.92
C LEU A 113 -4.79 -7.06 6.22
N ILE A 114 -4.59 -7.90 5.20
CA ILE A 114 -4.05 -9.26 5.39
C ILE A 114 -2.64 -9.17 5.99
N MET A 115 -1.77 -8.36 5.41
CA MET A 115 -0.39 -8.20 5.86
C MET A 115 -0.32 -7.66 7.29
N LEU A 116 -1.14 -6.67 7.61
CA LEU A 116 -1.21 -6.09 8.96
C LEU A 116 -1.68 -7.11 10.00
N ASN A 117 -2.68 -7.94 9.67
CA ASN A 117 -3.10 -9.02 10.56
C ASN A 117 -1.97 -10.02 10.81
N ILE A 118 -1.15 -10.34 9.80
CA ILE A 118 -0.01 -11.24 9.97
C ILE A 118 1.05 -10.60 10.87
N ILE A 119 1.45 -9.36 10.59
CA ILE A 119 2.46 -8.62 11.35
C ILE A 119 2.05 -8.47 12.83
N HIS A 120 0.75 -8.34 13.12
CA HIS A 120 0.22 -8.21 14.48
C HIS A 120 -0.15 -9.58 15.12
N GLY A 121 0.25 -10.70 14.53
CA GLY A 121 -0.02 -12.03 15.08
C GLY A 121 -1.50 -12.41 15.15
N ARG A 122 -2.37 -11.73 14.38
CA ARG A 122 -3.82 -11.98 14.35
C ARG A 122 -4.17 -13.09 13.37
N SER A 123 -3.53 -14.25 13.49
CA SER A 123 -3.65 -15.36 12.53
C SER A 123 -5.08 -15.83 12.26
N ARG A 124 -6.00 -15.72 13.24
CA ARG A 124 -7.42 -16.06 13.06
C ARG A 124 -8.17 -15.14 12.08
N ARG A 125 -7.63 -13.95 11.80
CA ARG A 125 -8.17 -12.98 10.83
C ARG A 125 -7.54 -13.12 9.44
N VAL A 126 -6.49 -13.94 9.32
CA VAL A 126 -5.80 -14.19 8.05
C VAL A 126 -6.57 -15.24 7.26
N PRO A 127 -6.85 -15.01 5.96
CA PRO A 127 -7.62 -15.95 5.15
C PRO A 127 -6.85 -17.26 4.96
N GLN A 128 -7.54 -18.40 5.09
CA GLN A 128 -6.95 -19.72 4.86
C GLN A 128 -6.61 -19.97 3.39
N LYS A 129 -7.33 -19.31 2.48
CA LYS A 129 -7.17 -19.42 1.04
C LYS A 129 -7.12 -18.03 0.42
N VAL A 130 -6.28 -17.88 -0.59
CA VAL A 130 -6.20 -16.68 -1.41
C VAL A 130 -6.14 -17.09 -2.88
N SER A 131 -6.65 -16.23 -3.77
CA SER A 131 -6.50 -16.45 -5.20
C SER A 131 -5.06 -16.18 -5.66
N LEU A 132 -4.66 -16.74 -6.81
CA LEU A 132 -3.33 -16.48 -7.38
C LEU A 132 -3.03 -14.97 -7.60
N PRO A 133 -3.98 -14.15 -8.10
CA PRO A 133 -3.78 -12.70 -8.16
C PRO A 133 -3.53 -12.07 -6.78
N GLN A 134 -4.30 -12.44 -5.76
CA GLN A 134 -4.08 -11.94 -4.39
C GLN A 134 -2.72 -12.36 -3.83
N LEU A 135 -2.30 -13.61 -4.04
CA LEU A 135 -0.97 -14.06 -3.61
C LEU A 135 0.15 -13.30 -4.34
N THR A 136 -0.08 -12.93 -5.60
CA THR A 136 0.85 -12.09 -6.36
C THR A 136 0.92 -10.69 -5.77
N ASP A 137 -0.22 -10.06 -5.50
CA ASP A 137 -0.27 -8.73 -4.86
C ASP A 137 0.40 -8.75 -3.47
N ILE A 138 0.18 -9.82 -2.69
CA ILE A 138 0.86 -10.05 -1.40
C ILE A 138 2.36 -10.18 -1.58
N ALA A 139 2.83 -10.93 -2.60
CA ALA A 139 4.26 -11.08 -2.87
C ALA A 139 4.91 -9.72 -3.20
N VAL A 140 4.29 -8.93 -4.08
CA VAL A 140 4.76 -7.58 -4.42
C VAL A 140 4.82 -6.70 -3.18
N ALA A 141 3.77 -6.69 -2.37
CA ALA A 141 3.72 -5.89 -1.15
C ALA A 141 4.72 -6.39 -0.09
N THR A 142 4.98 -7.70 -0.01
CA THR A 142 5.97 -8.29 0.90
C THR A 142 7.38 -7.80 0.60
N ASP A 143 7.74 -7.74 -0.68
CA ASP A 143 9.03 -7.21 -1.14
C ASP A 143 9.13 -5.70 -0.88
N PHE A 144 8.08 -4.94 -1.23
CA PHE A 144 8.02 -3.49 -1.02
C PHE A 144 8.16 -3.11 0.45
N PHE A 145 7.35 -3.72 1.33
CA PHE A 145 7.41 -3.47 2.77
C PHE A 145 8.53 -4.24 3.47
N GLN A 146 9.29 -5.08 2.76
CA GLN A 146 10.41 -5.84 3.32
C GLN A 146 10.03 -6.61 4.60
N CYS A 147 8.96 -7.40 4.51
CA CYS A 147 8.39 -8.15 5.64
C CYS A 147 8.36 -9.66 5.40
N HIS A 148 9.31 -10.16 4.60
CA HIS A 148 9.41 -11.56 4.16
C HIS A 148 9.25 -12.56 5.31
N GLU A 149 9.98 -12.38 6.41
CA GLU A 149 9.95 -13.30 7.57
C GLU A 149 8.55 -13.41 8.19
N ALA A 150 7.81 -12.29 8.29
CA ALA A 150 6.47 -12.30 8.86
C ALA A 150 5.47 -13.06 7.96
N ILE A 151 5.62 -12.97 6.64
CA ILE A 151 4.66 -13.50 5.67
C ILE A 151 4.97 -14.94 5.25
N GLU A 152 6.22 -15.40 5.38
CA GLU A 152 6.75 -16.65 4.81
C GLU A 152 5.88 -17.88 5.08
N ILE A 153 5.47 -18.08 6.34
CA ILE A 153 4.65 -19.25 6.73
C ILE A 153 3.31 -19.27 6.00
N PHE A 154 2.61 -18.13 5.95
CA PHE A 154 1.31 -18.03 5.27
C PHE A 154 1.45 -18.17 3.76
N ALA A 155 2.49 -17.56 3.18
CA ALA A 155 2.81 -17.73 1.77
C ALA A 155 3.04 -19.20 1.41
N GLY A 156 3.75 -19.97 2.23
CA GLY A 156 3.95 -21.40 2.03
C GLY A 156 2.63 -22.19 1.97
N ILE A 157 1.69 -21.89 2.88
CA ILE A 157 0.36 -22.52 2.92
C ILE A 157 -0.42 -22.22 1.63
N TRP A 158 -0.49 -20.95 1.23
CA TRP A 158 -1.23 -20.53 0.05
C TRP A 158 -0.60 -21.05 -1.25
N ILE A 159 0.74 -21.08 -1.32
CA ILE A 159 1.47 -21.69 -2.43
C ILE A 159 1.10 -23.17 -2.57
N GLN A 160 1.02 -23.91 -1.47
CA GLN A 160 0.68 -25.33 -1.51
C GLN A 160 -0.75 -25.58 -1.99
N ASP A 161 -1.72 -24.78 -1.50
CA ASP A 161 -3.13 -24.85 -1.95
C ASP A 161 -3.24 -24.57 -3.46
N LEU A 162 -2.58 -23.52 -3.94
CA LEU A 162 -2.63 -23.11 -5.36
C LEU A 162 -1.83 -24.01 -6.29
N LYS A 163 -0.68 -24.57 -5.86
CA LYS A 163 0.11 -25.52 -6.65
C LYS A 163 -0.70 -26.74 -7.06
N SER A 164 -1.64 -27.18 -6.22
CA SER A 164 -2.50 -28.32 -6.54
C SER A 164 -3.45 -28.05 -7.72
N LEU A 165 -3.68 -26.77 -8.08
CA LEU A 165 -4.68 -26.34 -9.03
C LEU A 165 -4.11 -25.83 -10.38
N SER A 166 -2.87 -25.34 -10.41
CA SER A 166 -2.47 -24.34 -11.42
C SER A 166 -1.36 -24.73 -12.41
N PHE A 167 -0.87 -25.96 -12.46
CA PHE A 167 0.27 -26.33 -13.33
C PHE A 167 -0.01 -26.35 -14.85
N LEU A 168 -1.12 -25.77 -15.32
CA LEU A 168 -1.62 -25.98 -16.68
C LEU A 168 -1.68 -24.72 -17.58
N PHE A 169 -1.34 -23.51 -17.13
CA PHE A 169 -1.61 -22.28 -17.91
C PHE A 169 -0.43 -21.29 -18.03
N SER A 170 -0.20 -20.78 -19.25
CA SER A 170 0.91 -19.87 -19.59
C SER A 170 0.76 -18.46 -19.02
N GLU A 171 -0.46 -17.93 -18.92
CA GLU A 171 -0.73 -16.56 -18.44
C GLU A 171 -0.35 -16.36 -16.95
N ASP A 172 -0.39 -17.43 -16.17
CA ASP A 172 -0.05 -17.41 -14.75
C ASP A 172 1.44 -17.57 -14.47
N THR A 173 2.25 -17.83 -15.50
CA THR A 173 3.71 -18.01 -15.37
C THR A 173 4.37 -16.79 -14.76
N LYS A 174 3.99 -15.57 -15.19
CA LYS A 174 4.57 -14.33 -14.66
C LYS A 174 4.27 -14.14 -13.17
N ARG A 175 3.04 -14.48 -12.75
CA ARG A 175 2.61 -14.43 -11.34
C ARG A 175 3.40 -15.42 -10.50
N TRP A 176 3.50 -16.67 -10.96
CA TRP A 176 4.30 -17.70 -10.29
C TRP A 176 5.79 -17.35 -10.23
N MET A 177 6.36 -16.72 -11.26
CA MET A 177 7.74 -16.22 -11.22
C MET A 177 7.93 -15.16 -10.14
N MET A 178 7.01 -14.18 -10.03
CA MET A 178 7.08 -13.15 -8.98
C MET A 178 7.00 -13.77 -7.57
N ILE A 179 6.00 -14.63 -7.34
CA ILE A 179 5.82 -15.35 -6.06
C ILE A 179 7.06 -16.16 -5.71
N ALA A 180 7.62 -16.89 -6.68
CA ALA A 180 8.78 -17.73 -6.46
C ALA A 180 10.06 -16.94 -6.18
N TRP A 181 10.20 -15.77 -6.80
CA TRP A 181 11.33 -14.87 -6.56
C TRP A 181 11.27 -14.28 -5.15
N VAL A 182 10.12 -13.72 -4.73
CA VAL A 182 9.93 -13.13 -3.40
C VAL A 182 10.11 -14.15 -2.28
N PHE A 183 9.44 -15.30 -2.39
CA PHE A 183 9.45 -16.33 -1.33
C PHE A 183 10.54 -17.39 -1.52
N ASN A 184 11.53 -17.13 -2.40
CA ASN A 184 12.66 -18.02 -2.67
C ASN A 184 12.27 -19.50 -2.91
N SER A 185 11.15 -19.73 -3.61
CA SER A 185 10.61 -21.06 -3.83
C SER A 185 11.31 -21.75 -5.01
N LYS A 186 12.42 -22.44 -4.71
CA LYS A 186 13.27 -23.13 -5.69
C LYS A 186 12.49 -24.08 -6.61
N ASP A 187 11.47 -24.75 -6.10
CA ASP A 187 10.65 -25.69 -6.89
C ASP A 187 9.83 -24.96 -7.97
N ILE A 188 9.24 -23.82 -7.62
CA ILE A 188 8.45 -23.01 -8.57
C ILE A 188 9.38 -22.39 -9.62
N LEU A 189 10.54 -21.86 -9.21
CA LEU A 189 11.53 -21.30 -10.13
C LEU A 189 11.96 -22.34 -11.18
N ARG A 190 12.35 -23.55 -10.74
CA ARG A 190 12.73 -24.65 -11.64
C ARG A 190 11.62 -25.06 -12.60
N GLN A 191 10.36 -25.00 -12.17
CA GLN A 191 9.22 -25.31 -13.03
C GLN A 191 8.92 -24.19 -14.02
N ALA A 192 8.99 -22.93 -13.59
CA ALA A 192 8.84 -21.76 -14.45
C ALA A 192 9.93 -21.71 -15.54
N GLU A 193 11.17 -22.03 -15.19
CA GLU A 193 12.28 -22.20 -16.15
C GLU A 193 11.98 -23.30 -17.18
N LYS A 194 11.47 -24.46 -16.75
CA LYS A 194 11.09 -25.55 -17.67
C LYS A 194 9.97 -25.15 -18.63
N ILE A 195 8.96 -24.42 -18.15
CA ILE A 195 7.86 -23.93 -18.98
C ILE A 195 8.38 -22.89 -19.98
N ALA A 196 9.19 -21.93 -19.52
CA ALA A 196 9.82 -20.92 -20.36
C ALA A 196 10.72 -21.54 -21.45
N MET A 197 11.50 -22.57 -21.11
CA MET A 197 12.32 -23.31 -22.07
C MET A 197 11.48 -24.10 -23.09
N ARG A 198 10.33 -24.64 -22.69
CA ARG A 198 9.45 -25.41 -23.60
C ARG A 198 8.62 -24.51 -24.53
N GLN A 199 8.25 -23.33 -24.05
CA GLN A 199 7.44 -22.36 -24.79
C GLN A 199 8.29 -21.33 -25.55
N GLY A 200 9.59 -21.26 -25.27
CA GLY A 200 10.52 -20.32 -25.88
C GLY A 200 10.93 -20.70 -27.31
N THR A 201 10.12 -20.35 -28.30
CA THR A 201 10.56 -20.13 -29.69
C THR A 201 10.81 -18.63 -29.94
N GLY A 202 11.70 -17.99 -29.16
CA GLY A 202 12.15 -16.62 -29.43
C GLY A 202 12.82 -15.90 -28.24
N PRO A 203 13.62 -14.85 -28.48
CA PRO A 203 14.32 -14.12 -27.42
C PRO A 203 13.35 -13.43 -26.46
N PHE A 204 13.59 -13.57 -25.15
CA PHE A 204 12.83 -12.89 -24.10
C PHE A 204 12.96 -11.37 -24.24
N GLN A 205 11.88 -10.68 -24.65
CA GLN A 205 11.84 -9.22 -24.62
C GLN A 205 11.71 -8.73 -23.18
N THR A 206 12.84 -8.36 -22.58
CA THR A 206 12.92 -7.81 -21.21
C THR A 206 12.64 -6.30 -21.15
N SER A 207 12.04 -5.71 -22.17
CA SER A 207 11.96 -4.25 -22.35
C SER A 207 11.10 -3.53 -21.30
N ASN A 208 10.18 -4.21 -20.61
CA ASN A 208 9.22 -3.58 -19.68
C ASN A 208 9.17 -4.19 -18.28
N LEU A 209 10.17 -4.98 -17.86
CA LEU A 209 10.21 -5.56 -16.51
C LEU A 209 11.24 -4.82 -15.64
N PRO A 210 10.90 -4.44 -14.39
CA PRO A 210 11.84 -3.87 -13.45
C PRO A 210 12.73 -4.99 -12.89
N ILE A 211 13.61 -5.53 -13.73
CA ILE A 211 14.58 -6.54 -13.33
C ILE A 211 15.74 -5.80 -12.64
N PRO A 212 16.07 -6.14 -11.38
CA PRO A 212 17.24 -5.60 -10.69
C PRO A 212 18.51 -5.78 -11.53
N LYS A 213 19.35 -4.74 -11.59
CA LYS A 213 20.55 -4.70 -12.45
C LYS A 213 21.53 -5.85 -12.22
N SER A 214 21.45 -6.51 -11.08
CA SER A 214 22.25 -7.69 -10.69
C SER A 214 22.04 -8.92 -11.57
N ILE A 215 20.94 -9.01 -12.33
CA ILE A 215 20.61 -10.20 -13.14
C ILE A 215 21.10 -10.11 -14.59
N LYS A 216 21.43 -8.91 -15.09
CA LYS A 216 21.87 -8.72 -16.50
C LYS A 216 23.18 -9.44 -16.84
N GLY A 217 24.05 -9.69 -15.85
CA GLY A 217 25.32 -10.41 -16.06
C GLY A 217 25.18 -11.92 -16.17
N VAL A 218 24.05 -12.50 -15.74
CA VAL A 218 23.84 -13.96 -15.69
C VAL A 218 23.16 -14.48 -16.96
N LEU A 219 22.47 -13.62 -17.71
CA LEU A 219 21.76 -13.97 -18.95
C LEU A 219 22.57 -13.70 -20.24
N ALA A 220 23.87 -13.37 -20.10
CA ALA A 220 24.77 -13.05 -21.22
C ALA A 220 25.85 -14.13 -21.46
N LYS A 221 25.62 -15.38 -21.03
CA LYS A 221 26.43 -16.55 -21.39
C LYS A 221 25.54 -17.68 -21.88
#